data_AF-A0A372ERH2-F1
#
_entry.id   AF-A0A372ERH2-F1
#
_cell.length_a   1.000
_cell.length_b   1.000
_cell.length_c   1.000
_cell.angle_alpha   90.00
_cell.angle_beta   90.00
_cell.angle_gamma   90.00
#
_symmetry.space_group_name_H-M   'P 1'
#
loop_
_entity.id
_entity.type
_entity.pdbx_description
1 polymer ?
#
loop_
_entity_poly.entity_id
_entity_poly.type
_entity_poly.pdbx_seq_one_letter_code
_entity_poly.pdbx_strand_id
1 'polypeptide(L)'
;MSLKVKIQDRDKEVVGKGTIDGVVPFYFKDQGHRWMVRIGQNWTFKERDLVDGSTPSLSAARNKMYWAIAQFRNQSRDVTCA
;
A
#
# COMPACT_ATOMS: atom_id res chain seq x y z
N MET A 1 -13.14 11.10 -3.25
CA MET A 1 -12.03 10.32 -2.65
C MET A 1 -10.72 10.84 -3.21
N SER A 2 -9.89 11.49 -2.38
CA SER A 2 -8.57 11.96 -2.85
C SER A 2 -7.49 11.21 -2.10
N LEU A 3 -6.77 10.34 -2.81
CA LEU A 3 -5.57 9.70 -2.30
C LEU A 3 -4.41 10.68 -2.50
N LYS A 4 -4.01 11.38 -1.43
CA LYS A 4 -2.84 12.26 -1.47
C LYS A 4 -1.63 11.46 -1.02
N VAL A 5 -0.97 10.79 -1.97
CA VAL A 5 0.23 9.99 -1.70
C VAL A 5 1.41 10.57 -2.49
N LYS A 6 2.48 10.90 -1.77
CA LYS A 6 3.78 11.19 -2.33
C LYS A 6 4.49 9.86 -2.55
N ILE A 7 4.72 9.50 -3.82
CA ILE A 7 5.50 8.33 -4.19
C ILE A 7 6.94 8.79 -4.42
N GLN A 8 7.86 8.22 -3.67
CA GLN A 8 9.29 8.36 -3.87
C GLN A 8 9.79 7.07 -4.51
N ASP A 9 10.37 7.22 -5.69
CA ASP A 9 11.15 6.18 -6.33
C ASP A 9 12.60 6.33 -5.84
N ARG A 10 13.13 5.26 -5.24
CA ARG A 10 14.56 5.11 -4.97
C ARG A 10 14.98 3.90 -5.77
N ASP A 11 16.18 3.90 -6.35
CA ASP A 11 16.67 2.90 -7.34
C ASP A 11 16.40 1.41 -7.05
N LYS A 12 16.08 1.04 -5.79
CA LYS A 12 15.78 -0.33 -5.34
C LYS A 12 14.50 -0.47 -4.51
N GLU A 13 13.75 0.61 -4.28
CA GLU A 13 12.52 0.59 -3.50
C GLU A 13 11.54 1.71 -3.90
N VAL A 14 10.26 1.36 -3.98
CA VAL A 14 9.18 2.34 -4.15
C VAL A 14 8.53 2.59 -2.80
N VAL A 15 8.51 3.85 -2.36
CA VAL A 15 7.92 4.25 -1.08
C VAL A 15 6.76 5.21 -1.32
N GLY A 16 5.56 4.84 -0.89
CA GLY A 16 4.38 5.71 -0.89
C GLY A 16 4.09 6.23 0.51
N LYS A 17 4.04 7.54 0.72
CA LYS A 17 3.61 8.15 1.99
C LYS A 17 2.50 9.14 1.75
N GLY A 18 1.45 9.10 2.57
CA GLY A 18 0.34 10.02 2.40
C GLY A 18 -0.80 9.81 3.38
N THR A 19 -1.97 10.27 2.96
CA THR A 19 -3.22 10.11 3.70
C THR A 19 -4.33 9.67 2.75
N ILE A 20 -5.12 8.67 3.14
CA ILE A 20 -6.39 8.33 2.49
C ILE A 20 -7.46 9.28 3.00
N ASP A 21 -8.18 9.91 2.07
CA ASP A 21 -9.27 10.86 2.36
C ASP A 21 -8.85 12.01 3.31
N GLY A 22 -7.54 12.32 3.36
CA GLY A 22 -6.96 13.40 4.15
C GLY A 22 -6.77 13.10 5.65
N VAL A 23 -7.27 11.97 6.14
CA VAL A 23 -7.31 11.66 7.58
C VAL A 23 -6.52 10.39 7.93
N VAL A 24 -6.63 9.33 7.12
CA VAL A 24 -6.07 8.03 7.48
C VAL A 24 -4.62 7.95 7.00
N PRO A 25 -3.62 7.80 7.91
CA PRO A 25 -2.23 7.65 7.51
C PRO A 25 -2.03 6.49 6.55
N PHE A 26 -1.26 6.72 5.48
CA PHE A 26 -0.93 5.72 4.48
C PHE A 26 0.59 5.61 4.33
N TYR A 27 1.10 4.39 4.46
CA TYR A 27 2.49 4.06 4.20
C TYR A 27 2.58 2.80 3.35
N PHE A 28 3.34 2.86 2.28
CA PHE A 28 3.61 1.75 1.38
C PHE A 28 5.10 1.66 1.11
N LYS A 29 5.61 0.42 1.02
CA LYS A 29 6.99 0.15 0.67
C LYS A 29 7.05 -1.13 -0.17
N ASP A 30 7.63 -1.03 -1.36
CA ASP A 30 7.91 -2.15 -2.25
C ASP A 30 9.42 -2.24 -2.51
N GLN A 31 9.99 -3.43 -2.33
CA GLN A 31 11.40 -3.73 -2.57
C GLN A 31 11.59 -4.77 -3.68
N GLY A 32 10.56 -5.04 -4.48
CA GLY A 32 10.58 -6.00 -5.59
C GLY A 32 10.21 -7.42 -5.16
N HIS A 33 11.02 -8.01 -4.28
CA HIS A 33 10.81 -9.36 -3.72
C HIS A 33 9.83 -9.39 -2.53
N ARG A 34 9.54 -8.23 -1.96
CA ARG A 34 8.58 -8.08 -0.86
C ARG A 34 7.99 -6.69 -0.85
N TRP A 35 6.76 -6.60 -0.41
CA TRP A 35 6.10 -5.32 -0.22
C TRP A 35 5.28 -5.30 1.05
N MET A 36 5.05 -4.10 1.56
CA MET A 36 4.25 -3.87 2.74
C MET A 36 3.44 -2.59 2.60
N VAL A 37 2.30 -2.58 3.26
CA VAL A 37 1.41 -1.44 3.34
C VAL A 37 0.86 -1.34 4.75
N ARG A 38 0.76 -0.11 5.25
CA ARG A 38 0.17 0.23 6.53
C ARG A 38 -0.85 1.33 6.32
N ILE A 39 -2.07 1.08 6.78
CA ILE A 39 -3.20 1.99 6.67
C ILE A 39 -3.72 2.24 8.09
N GLY A 40 -3.68 3.50 8.51
CA GLY A 40 -4.02 3.88 9.88
C GLY A 40 -3.07 3.28 10.91
N GLN A 41 -3.58 3.15 12.14
CA GLN A 41 -2.80 2.60 13.25
C GLN A 41 -2.81 1.07 13.26
N ASN A 42 -3.92 0.46 12.82
CA ASN A 42 -4.25 -0.94 13.13
C ASN A 42 -4.16 -1.89 11.94
N TRP A 43 -4.09 -1.39 10.70
CA TRP A 43 -4.07 -2.24 9.52
C TRP A 43 -2.69 -2.27 8.89
N THR A 44 -2.08 -3.45 8.84
CA THR A 44 -0.80 -3.69 8.19
C THR A 44 -0.86 -4.97 7.38
N PHE A 45 -0.46 -4.90 6.12
CA PHE A 45 -0.34 -6.05 5.24
C PHE A 45 1.09 -6.16 4.72
N LYS A 46 1.59 -7.39 4.65
CA LYS A 46 2.95 -7.71 4.20
C LYS A 46 2.86 -8.96 3.34
N GLU A 47 3.47 -8.91 2.17
CA GLU A 47 3.50 -10.03 1.25
C GLU A 47 4.88 -10.13 0.62
N ARG A 48 5.29 -11.36 0.32
CA ARG A 48 6.49 -11.65 -0.44
C ARG A 48 6.06 -12.00 -1.85
N ASP A 49 6.62 -11.33 -2.83
CA ASP A 49 6.41 -11.72 -4.22
C ASP A 49 7.22 -13.00 -4.48
N LEU A 50 6.60 -13.96 -5.16
CA LEU A 50 7.25 -15.23 -5.52
C LEU A 50 8.36 -15.05 -6.56
N VAL A 51 8.39 -13.90 -7.24
CA VAL A 51 9.40 -13.56 -8.25
C VAL A 51 10.50 -12.75 -7.59
N ASP A 52 11.49 -13.49 -7.07
CA ASP A 52 12.68 -12.90 -6.46
C ASP A 52 13.48 -12.08 -7.49
N GLY A 53 13.87 -10.86 -7.14
CA GLY A 53 14.74 -10.02 -7.98
C GLY A 53 14.06 -9.15 -9.04
N SER A 54 12.74 -9.04 -9.07
CA SER A 54 12.07 -8.07 -9.97
C SER A 54 12.25 -6.64 -9.47
N THR A 55 12.75 -5.73 -10.31
CA THR A 55 12.86 -4.31 -9.98
C THR A 55 11.45 -3.75 -9.73
N PRO A 56 11.17 -3.12 -8.58
CA PRO A 56 9.83 -2.61 -8.30
C PRO A 56 9.49 -1.52 -9.33
N SER A 57 8.44 -1.74 -10.10
CA SER A 57 7.95 -0.73 -11.05
C SER A 57 6.88 0.14 -10.39
N LEU A 58 6.89 1.43 -10.70
CA LEU A 58 5.86 2.40 -10.26
C LEU A 58 4.43 1.93 -10.61
N SER A 59 4.25 1.28 -11.76
CA SER A 59 2.95 0.76 -12.19
C SER A 59 2.48 -0.40 -11.30
N ALA A 60 3.36 -1.38 -11.06
CA ALA A 60 3.04 -2.50 -10.16
C ALA A 60 2.80 -2.02 -8.73
N ALA A 61 3.64 -1.10 -8.23
CA ALA A 61 3.48 -0.51 -6.92
C ALA A 61 2.13 0.22 -6.78
N ARG A 62 1.71 1.00 -7.79
CA ARG A 62 0.39 1.64 -7.80
C ARG A 62 -0.75 0.62 -7.73
N ASN A 63 -0.68 -0.45 -8.52
CA ASN A 63 -1.70 -1.51 -8.48
C ASN A 63 -1.78 -2.16 -7.09
N LYS A 64 -0.64 -2.47 -6.47
CA LYS A 64 -0.58 -2.99 -5.09
C LYS A 64 -1.18 -2.00 -4.08
N MET A 65 -0.87 -0.70 -4.21
CA MET A 65 -1.47 0.34 -3.36
C MET A 65 -2.99 0.40 -3.50
N TYR A 66 -3.53 0.39 -4.73
CA TYR A 66 -4.99 0.41 -4.95
C TYR A 66 -5.67 -0.84 -4.42
N TRP A 67 -5.09 -2.01 -4.65
CA TRP A 67 -5.58 -3.28 -4.11
C TRP A 67 -5.63 -3.25 -2.58
N ALA A 68 -4.57 -2.77 -1.93
CA ALA A 68 -4.52 -2.66 -0.47
C ALA A 68 -5.59 -1.72 0.09
N ILE A 69 -5.82 -0.58 -0.57
CA ILE A 69 -6.88 0.37 -0.18
C ILE A 69 -8.26 -0.28 -0.33
N ALA A 70 -8.51 -1.03 -1.40
CA ALA A 70 -9.76 -1.75 -1.60
C ALA A 70 -9.96 -2.82 -0.51
N GLN A 71 -8.93 -3.60 -0.18
CA GLN A 71 -8.97 -4.61 0.89
C GLN A 71 -9.27 -4.00 2.25
N PHE A 72 -8.56 -2.93 2.62
CA PHE A 72 -8.81 -2.20 3.87
C PHE A 72 -10.26 -1.73 3.98
N ARG A 73 -10.84 -1.21 2.88
CA ARG A 73 -12.23 -0.76 2.85
C ARG A 73 -13.23 -1.90 2.98
N ASN A 74 -12.97 -3.04 2.33
CA ASN A 74 -13.83 -4.22 2.45
C ASN A 74 -13.85 -4.74 3.89
N GLN A 75 -12.68 -4.87 4.51
CA GLN A 75 -12.60 -5.31 5.91
C GLN A 75 -13.21 -4.29 6.89
N SER A 76 -13.07 -2.98 6.63
CA SER A 76 -13.69 -1.96 7.47
C SER A 76 -15.22 -1.96 7.37
N ARG A 77 -15.79 -2.31 6.21
CA ARG A 77 -17.25 -2.45 6.06
C ARG A 77 -17.78 -3.65 6.84
N ASP A 78 -17.05 -4.76 6.85
CA ASP A 78 -17.43 -5.97 7.57
C ASP A 78 -17.53 -5.76 9.09
N VAL A 79 -16.61 -4.98 9.65
CA VAL A 79 -16.59 -4.61 11.09
C VAL A 79 -17.81 -3.78 11.51
N THR A 80 -18.54 -3.14 10.58
CA THR A 80 -19.69 -2.29 10.91
C THR A 80 -21.03 -3.07 10.92
N CYS A 81 -21.02 -4.38 10.64
CA CYS A 81 -22.22 -5.22 10.62
C CYS A 81 -22.27 -6.30 11.73
N ALA A 82 -21.41 -6.21 12.75
CA ALA A 82 -21.44 -7.12 13.91
C ALA A 82 -22.10 -6.48 15.14
#